data_AF-A0A941A5L0-F1
#
_entry.id   AF-A0A941A5L0-F1
#
_cell.length_a   1.000
_cell.length_b   1.000
_cell.length_c   1.000
_cell.angle_alpha   90.00
_cell.angle_beta   90.00
_cell.angle_gamma   90.00
#
_symmetry.space_group_name_H-M   'P 1'
#
loop_
_entity.id
_entity.type
_entity.pdbx_description
1 polymer ?
#
loop_
_entity_poly.entity_id
_entity_poly.type
_entity_poly.pdbx_seq_one_letter_code
_entity_poly.pdbx_strand_id
1 'polypeptide(L)'
;MDVLHNLYTGFSVALTWPNLLSCTAGVLFGQMIGILPGIGAPTAIALLLPLTFSLDPTSAIIMFAGIYYGVAYGGTVTSILINVPGESSSVMTCVDGYAMAQRGRAGAALSISAIGSFAAGTVAILLLMSFAPAMARFALRFGPAEYFGLGVMAFGLLTVFGSGSPFKIIISTVLGILISTVGMDLVSGMPRLTFGVPQLLGGIDFIVIICGLFGLAEVFNSIEEPEGGRLVQERFRLRETFLTWHEWVESRWAIVRGGIIGFLVGLIPAGGITTASFLAYMAEKNASKHPETFGRGDIAGVAAPESANNAASISGFAPLLALGVPGSATTAVMLAGFMMWGIRPGPLLFTTKPDLVWGLIASMYVGNAIL
;
A
#
# COMPACT_ATOMS: atom_id res chain seq x y z
N MET A 1 -18.54 17.01 -14.26
CA MET A 1 -17.54 17.71 -13.42
C MET A 1 -16.18 17.40 -14.02
N ASP A 2 -15.51 18.40 -14.56
CA ASP A 2 -14.21 18.22 -15.20
C ASP A 2 -13.16 17.77 -14.18
N VAL A 3 -12.36 16.76 -14.53
CA VAL A 3 -11.30 16.21 -13.66
C VAL A 3 -10.37 17.31 -13.14
N LEU A 4 -10.08 18.30 -13.98
CA LEU A 4 -9.25 19.46 -13.63
C LEU A 4 -9.88 20.33 -12.55
N HIS A 5 -11.20 20.53 -12.58
CA HIS A 5 -11.90 21.30 -11.54
C HIS A 5 -11.86 20.55 -10.20
N ASN A 6 -12.11 19.24 -10.23
CA ASN A 6 -12.03 18.44 -9.01
C ASN A 6 -10.61 18.39 -8.44
N LEU A 7 -9.59 18.37 -9.30
CA LEU A 7 -8.19 18.41 -8.87
C LEU A 7 -7.83 19.76 -8.25
N TYR A 8 -8.32 20.86 -8.80
CA TYR A 8 -8.17 22.19 -8.19
C TYR A 8 -8.77 22.22 -6.78
N THR A 9 -9.99 21.70 -6.62
CA THR A 9 -10.62 21.55 -5.30
C THR A 9 -9.79 20.64 -4.40
N GLY A 10 -9.29 19.52 -4.92
CA GLY A 10 -8.41 18.60 -4.20
C GLY A 10 -7.15 19.28 -3.65
N PHE A 11 -6.44 20.06 -4.48
CA PHE A 11 -5.28 20.83 -4.01
C PHE A 11 -5.66 21.91 -3.00
N SER A 12 -6.81 22.56 -3.15
CA SER A 12 -7.29 23.53 -2.15
C SER A 12 -7.49 22.92 -0.77
N VAL A 13 -7.89 21.64 -0.72
CA VAL A 13 -8.04 20.85 0.52
C VAL A 13 -6.69 20.33 1.01
N ALA A 14 -5.91 19.69 0.13
CA ALA A 14 -4.65 19.05 0.48
C ALA A 14 -3.59 20.04 0.99
N LEU A 15 -3.58 21.26 0.46
CA LEU A 15 -2.62 22.30 0.84
C LEU A 15 -3.07 23.14 2.04
N THR A 16 -4.24 22.83 2.65
CA THR A 16 -4.59 23.44 3.93
C THR A 16 -3.57 23.03 5.00
N TRP A 17 -3.31 23.93 5.95
CA TRP A 17 -2.29 23.72 6.97
C TRP A 17 -2.44 22.40 7.76
N PRO A 18 -3.65 22.00 8.21
CA PRO A 18 -3.82 20.71 8.91
C PRO A 18 -3.48 19.51 8.01
N ASN A 19 -3.92 19.53 6.74
CA ASN A 19 -3.70 18.41 5.82
C ASN A 19 -2.25 18.30 5.36
N LEU A 20 -1.57 19.42 5.16
CA LEU A 20 -0.14 19.44 4.82
C LEU A 20 0.71 18.90 5.98
N LEU A 21 0.40 19.31 7.22
CA LEU A 21 1.05 18.76 8.42
C LEU A 21 0.78 17.27 8.59
N SER A 22 -0.46 16.83 8.43
CA SER A 22 -0.83 15.42 8.48
C SER A 22 -0.15 14.59 7.39
N CYS A 23 -0.07 15.10 6.16
CA CYS A 23 0.66 14.45 5.07
C CYS A 23 2.15 14.31 5.43
N THR A 24 2.77 15.41 5.87
CA THR A 24 4.20 15.44 6.21
C THR A 24 4.52 14.52 7.39
N ALA A 25 3.73 14.59 8.46
CA ALA A 25 3.85 13.69 9.60
C ALA A 25 3.68 12.24 9.16
N GLY A 26 2.66 11.95 8.36
CA GLY A 26 2.41 10.60 7.84
C GLY A 26 3.60 10.06 7.04
N VAL A 27 4.16 10.85 6.11
CA VAL A 27 5.34 10.45 5.33
C VAL A 27 6.55 10.21 6.23
N LEU A 28 6.85 11.14 7.15
CA LEU A 28 8.01 11.01 8.04
C LEU A 28 7.88 9.81 8.99
N PHE A 29 6.74 9.66 9.66
CA PHE A 29 6.48 8.50 10.51
C PHE A 29 6.49 7.20 9.70
N GLY A 30 5.89 7.21 8.50
CA GLY A 30 5.94 6.08 7.60
C GLY A 30 7.37 5.68 7.23
N GLN A 31 8.21 6.65 6.87
CA GLN A 31 9.61 6.41 6.53
C GLN A 31 10.38 5.83 7.72
N MET A 32 10.17 6.39 8.93
CA MET A 32 10.80 5.89 10.15
C MET A 32 10.39 4.45 10.44
N ILE A 33 9.11 4.13 10.28
CA ILE A 33 8.60 2.77 10.48
C ILE A 33 9.12 1.83 9.41
N GLY A 34 9.15 2.23 8.14
CA GLY A 34 9.66 1.40 7.05
C GLY A 34 11.13 1.04 7.21
N ILE A 35 11.93 1.88 7.89
CA ILE A 35 13.32 1.57 8.23
C ILE A 35 13.41 0.50 9.34
N LEU A 36 12.37 0.30 10.14
CA LEU A 36 12.37 -0.74 11.17
C LEU A 36 12.02 -2.10 10.52
N PRO A 37 12.88 -3.11 10.65
CA PRO A 37 12.53 -4.48 10.26
C PRO A 37 11.27 -4.95 11.00
N GLY A 38 10.48 -5.79 10.35
CA GLY A 38 9.32 -6.45 10.98
C GLY A 38 8.04 -5.61 10.99
N ILE A 39 8.12 -4.27 11.11
CA ILE A 39 6.95 -3.40 11.26
C ILE A 39 6.44 -2.88 9.90
N GLY A 40 5.36 -3.46 9.42
CA GLY A 40 4.70 -3.04 8.17
C GLY A 40 3.69 -1.89 8.32
N ALA A 41 3.23 -1.36 7.19
CA ALA A 41 2.23 -0.29 7.13
C ALA A 41 0.88 -0.65 7.78
N PRO A 42 0.35 -1.90 7.67
CA PRO A 42 -0.89 -2.27 8.35
C PRO A 42 -0.81 -2.09 9.87
N THR A 43 0.30 -2.53 10.48
CA THR A 43 0.55 -2.41 11.92
C THR A 43 0.65 -0.95 12.34
N ALA A 44 1.42 -0.14 11.59
CA ALA A 44 1.58 1.29 11.84
C ALA A 44 0.23 2.03 11.87
N ILE A 45 -0.59 1.81 10.84
CA ILE A 45 -1.89 2.46 10.73
C ILE A 45 -2.84 1.95 11.83
N ALA A 46 -2.85 0.65 12.11
CA ALA A 46 -3.69 0.08 13.17
C ALA A 46 -3.39 0.70 14.54
N LEU A 47 -2.11 0.88 14.89
CA LEU A 47 -1.69 1.48 16.15
C LEU A 47 -2.03 2.97 16.25
N LEU A 48 -1.99 3.70 15.12
CA LEU A 48 -2.33 5.12 15.08
C LEU A 48 -3.84 5.38 14.97
N LEU A 49 -4.63 4.40 14.53
CA LEU A 49 -6.08 4.52 14.33
C LEU A 49 -6.81 5.09 15.56
N PRO A 50 -6.58 4.61 16.80
CA PRO A 50 -7.18 5.20 17.99
C PRO A 50 -6.67 6.61 18.32
N LEU A 51 -5.45 6.96 17.91
CA LEU A 51 -4.88 8.29 18.18
C LEU A 51 -5.42 9.35 17.19
N THR A 52 -6.01 8.93 16.08
CA THR A 52 -6.57 9.81 15.05
C THR A 52 -8.04 10.16 15.25
N PHE A 53 -8.70 9.68 16.31
CA PHE A 53 -10.12 9.97 16.59
C PHE A 53 -10.43 11.47 16.71
N SER A 54 -9.48 12.25 17.21
CA SER A 54 -9.60 13.69 17.43
C SER A 54 -9.23 14.53 16.19
N LEU A 55 -8.75 13.91 15.12
CA LEU A 55 -8.42 14.60 13.87
C LEU A 55 -9.63 14.69 12.94
N ASP A 56 -9.62 15.69 12.05
CA ASP A 56 -10.54 15.69 10.91
C ASP A 56 -10.32 14.41 10.07
N PRO A 57 -11.39 13.70 9.65
CA PRO A 57 -11.24 12.46 8.88
C PRO A 57 -10.40 12.62 7.61
N THR A 58 -10.46 13.78 6.95
CA THR A 58 -9.66 14.06 5.75
C THR A 58 -8.18 14.09 6.10
N SER A 59 -7.82 14.81 7.15
CA SER A 59 -6.43 14.89 7.64
C SER A 59 -5.91 13.52 8.07
N ALA A 60 -6.71 12.73 8.78
CA ALA A 60 -6.33 11.40 9.23
C ALA A 60 -6.10 10.42 8.06
N ILE A 61 -6.97 10.43 7.05
CA ILE A 61 -6.82 9.59 5.86
C ILE A 61 -5.60 10.01 5.03
N ILE A 62 -5.36 11.32 4.90
CA ILE A 62 -4.15 11.85 4.25
C ILE A 62 -2.90 11.39 5.00
N MET A 63 -2.91 11.41 6.34
CA MET A 63 -1.81 10.90 7.15
C MET A 63 -1.58 9.40 6.95
N PHE A 64 -2.64 8.59 6.93
CA PHE A 64 -2.54 7.15 6.68
C PHE A 64 -2.02 6.83 5.29
N ALA A 65 -2.45 7.58 4.28
CA ALA A 65 -1.86 7.48 2.95
C ALA A 65 -0.35 7.81 3.04
N GLY A 66 0.00 8.91 3.72
CA GLY A 66 1.36 9.30 4.11
C GLY A 66 2.21 8.14 4.61
N ILE A 67 1.68 7.45 5.63
CA ILE A 67 2.34 6.31 6.26
C ILE A 67 2.49 5.16 5.28
N TYR A 68 1.48 4.88 4.45
CA TYR A 68 1.50 3.76 3.54
C TYR A 68 2.64 3.88 2.51
N TYR A 69 2.72 4.98 1.77
CA TYR A 69 3.82 5.16 0.82
C TYR A 69 5.16 5.47 1.52
N GLY A 70 5.14 6.07 2.71
CA GLY A 70 6.34 6.25 3.56
C GLY A 70 6.96 4.93 4.01
N VAL A 71 6.16 3.97 4.48
CA VAL A 71 6.65 2.64 4.85
C VAL A 71 7.14 1.89 3.62
N ALA A 72 6.38 1.96 2.51
CA ALA A 72 6.75 1.30 1.26
C ALA A 72 8.13 1.77 0.74
N TYR A 73 8.45 3.05 0.87
CA TYR A 73 9.75 3.61 0.49
C TYR A 73 10.84 3.43 1.57
N GLY A 74 10.50 3.59 2.85
CA GLY A 74 11.40 3.36 3.97
C GLY A 74 11.98 1.95 4.00
N GLY A 75 11.14 0.94 3.70
CA GLY A 75 11.54 -0.46 3.60
C GLY A 75 12.58 -0.73 2.52
N THR A 76 12.63 0.09 1.47
CA THR A 76 13.64 -0.04 0.42
C THR A 76 15.04 0.32 0.92
N VAL A 77 15.16 1.28 1.83
CA VAL A 77 16.47 1.70 2.37
C VAL A 77 17.12 0.56 3.12
N THR A 78 16.39 -0.12 4.00
CA THR A 78 16.88 -1.29 4.73
C THR A 78 17.08 -2.51 3.84
N SER A 79 16.18 -2.73 2.87
CA SER A 79 16.34 -3.80 1.87
C SER A 79 17.68 -3.66 1.13
N ILE A 80 17.99 -2.46 0.64
CA ILE A 80 19.21 -2.21 -0.15
C ILE A 80 20.47 -2.27 0.74
N LEU A 81 20.44 -1.71 1.95
CA LEU A 81 21.67 -1.55 2.75
C LEU A 81 22.01 -2.78 3.62
N ILE A 82 21.01 -3.51 4.10
CA ILE A 82 21.22 -4.57 5.11
C ILE A 82 20.58 -5.91 4.75
N ASN A 83 19.96 -6.04 3.58
CA ASN A 83 19.29 -7.27 3.13
C ASN A 83 18.14 -7.74 4.04
N VAL A 84 17.55 -6.82 4.80
CA VAL A 84 16.42 -7.09 5.70
C VAL A 84 15.24 -6.26 5.22
N PRO A 85 14.31 -6.85 4.43
CA PRO A 85 13.19 -6.10 3.89
C PRO A 85 12.19 -5.74 4.99
N GLY A 86 11.90 -4.44 5.13
CA GLY A 86 10.88 -3.94 6.07
C GLY A 86 9.44 -4.30 5.64
N GLU A 87 9.20 -4.42 4.33
CA GLU A 87 7.95 -4.94 3.78
C GLU A 87 8.18 -6.06 2.78
N SER A 88 7.21 -6.95 2.67
CA SER A 88 7.24 -8.06 1.71
C SER A 88 7.36 -7.60 0.25
N SER A 89 6.89 -6.40 -0.10
CA SER A 89 7.01 -5.84 -1.45
C SER A 89 8.44 -5.41 -1.82
N SER A 90 9.28 -5.09 -0.84
CA SER A 90 10.68 -4.69 -1.06
C SER A 90 11.63 -5.89 -1.17
N VAL A 91 11.14 -7.12 -0.94
CA VAL A 91 11.94 -8.36 -1.05
C VAL A 91 12.62 -8.48 -2.42
N MET A 92 11.91 -8.14 -3.50
CA MET A 92 12.49 -8.25 -4.85
C MET A 92 13.52 -7.14 -5.13
N THR A 93 13.33 -5.97 -4.54
CA THR A 93 14.32 -4.88 -4.58
C THR A 93 15.58 -5.27 -3.82
N CYS A 94 15.42 -5.99 -2.71
CA CYS A 94 16.51 -6.50 -1.88
C CYS A 94 17.51 -7.34 -2.69
N VAL A 95 17.00 -8.21 -3.57
CA VAL A 95 17.78 -9.17 -4.36
C VAL A 95 18.91 -8.51 -5.15
N ASP A 96 18.58 -7.49 -5.96
CA ASP A 96 19.60 -6.76 -6.73
C ASP A 96 20.14 -5.53 -5.98
N GLY A 97 19.32 -4.85 -5.19
CA GLY A 97 19.71 -3.67 -4.44
C GLY A 97 20.82 -3.93 -3.43
N TYR A 98 20.71 -5.02 -2.67
CA TYR A 98 21.75 -5.44 -1.74
C TYR A 98 23.02 -5.89 -2.45
N ALA A 99 22.90 -6.62 -3.56
CA ALA A 99 24.05 -7.00 -4.39
C ALA A 99 24.78 -5.78 -4.99
N MET A 100 24.06 -4.71 -5.34
CA MET A 100 24.66 -3.42 -5.72
C MET A 100 25.36 -2.76 -4.52
N ALA A 101 24.73 -2.74 -3.35
CA ALA A 101 25.31 -2.17 -2.14
C ALA A 101 26.62 -2.86 -1.74
N GLN A 102 26.68 -4.20 -1.80
CA GLN A 102 27.90 -4.98 -1.53
C GLN A 102 29.07 -4.67 -2.49
N ARG A 103 28.80 -4.01 -3.63
CA ARG A 103 29.81 -3.59 -4.62
C ARG A 103 30.19 -2.11 -4.51
N GLY A 104 29.82 -1.44 -3.41
CA GLY A 104 30.02 -0.01 -3.23
C GLY A 104 29.06 0.86 -4.04
N ARG A 105 27.97 0.28 -4.58
CA ARG A 105 27.00 0.98 -5.44
C ARG A 105 25.66 1.24 -4.76
N ALA A 106 25.65 1.33 -3.43
CA ALA A 106 24.44 1.56 -2.64
C ALA A 106 23.73 2.87 -3.03
N GLY A 107 24.48 3.96 -3.27
CA GLY A 107 23.89 5.24 -3.66
C GLY A 107 23.18 5.21 -5.01
N ALA A 108 23.71 4.47 -5.99
CA ALA A 108 23.04 4.28 -7.28
C ALA A 108 21.75 3.47 -7.13
N ALA A 109 21.75 2.42 -6.30
CA ALA A 109 20.56 1.61 -6.00
C ALA A 109 19.46 2.44 -5.29
N LEU A 110 19.84 3.23 -4.29
CA LEU A 110 18.92 4.15 -3.60
C LEU A 110 18.38 5.23 -4.55
N SER A 111 19.25 5.80 -5.39
CA SER A 111 18.86 6.85 -6.34
C SER A 111 17.87 6.32 -7.39
N ILE A 112 18.12 5.14 -7.97
CA ILE A 112 17.20 4.59 -8.97
C ILE A 112 15.87 4.16 -8.35
N SER A 113 15.89 3.65 -7.11
CA SER A 113 14.67 3.35 -6.36
C SER A 113 13.84 4.62 -6.16
N ALA A 114 14.46 5.70 -5.66
CA ALA A 114 13.78 6.98 -5.44
C ALA A 114 13.18 7.54 -6.74
N ILE A 115 13.95 7.56 -7.83
CA ILE A 115 13.50 8.06 -9.13
C ILE A 115 12.38 7.18 -9.70
N GLY A 116 12.53 5.85 -9.62
CA GLY A 116 11.53 4.89 -10.09
C GLY A 116 10.21 5.03 -9.33
N SER A 117 10.27 5.03 -8.00
CA SER A 117 9.12 5.25 -7.12
C SER A 117 8.45 6.59 -7.41
N PHE A 118 9.21 7.70 -7.47
CA PHE A 118 8.64 9.02 -7.74
C PHE A 118 7.96 9.09 -9.12
N ALA A 119 8.62 8.60 -10.17
CA ALA A 119 8.10 8.67 -11.53
C ALA A 119 6.87 7.77 -11.72
N ALA A 120 6.95 6.51 -11.29
CA ALA A 120 5.85 5.56 -11.39
C ALA A 120 4.68 5.99 -10.49
N GLY A 121 4.96 6.51 -9.30
CA GLY A 121 3.95 7.06 -8.39
C GLY A 121 3.21 8.24 -9.02
N THR A 122 3.94 9.21 -9.59
CA THR A 122 3.34 10.37 -10.28
C THR A 122 2.41 9.94 -11.42
N VAL A 123 2.85 8.98 -12.25
CA VAL A 123 2.04 8.44 -13.35
C VAL A 123 0.83 7.67 -12.80
N ALA A 124 1.00 6.89 -11.73
CA ALA A 124 -0.09 6.16 -11.09
C ALA A 124 -1.15 7.11 -10.52
N ILE A 125 -0.77 8.27 -9.94
CA ILE A 125 -1.73 9.28 -9.47
C ILE A 125 -2.52 9.87 -10.64
N LEU A 126 -1.86 10.18 -11.76
CA LEU A 126 -2.52 10.67 -12.98
C LEU A 126 -3.54 9.66 -13.52
N LEU A 127 -3.16 8.38 -13.56
CA LEU A 127 -4.04 7.30 -13.99
C LEU A 127 -5.18 7.08 -12.98
N LEU A 128 -4.90 7.13 -11.68
CA LEU A 128 -5.88 7.00 -10.60
C LEU A 128 -6.99 8.04 -10.71
N MET A 129 -6.65 9.30 -11.00
CA MET A 129 -7.65 10.37 -11.20
C MET A 129 -8.67 10.08 -12.28
N SER A 130 -8.25 9.38 -13.33
CA SER A 130 -9.11 9.03 -14.45
C SER A 130 -9.86 7.73 -14.19
N PHE A 131 -9.15 6.75 -13.63
CA PHE A 131 -9.65 5.40 -13.45
C PHE A 131 -10.60 5.25 -12.26
N ALA A 132 -10.31 5.87 -11.11
CA ALA A 132 -11.14 5.73 -9.92
C ALA A 132 -12.57 6.27 -10.11
N PRO A 133 -12.79 7.47 -10.70
CA PRO A 133 -14.15 7.92 -11.03
C PRO A 133 -14.84 7.06 -12.09
N ALA A 134 -14.09 6.53 -13.06
CA ALA A 134 -14.63 5.63 -14.08
C ALA A 134 -15.11 4.30 -13.46
N MET A 135 -14.31 3.74 -12.55
CA MET A 135 -14.65 2.55 -11.80
C MET A 135 -15.85 2.77 -10.88
N ALA A 136 -15.93 3.92 -10.19
CA ALA A 136 -17.09 4.29 -9.38
C ALA A 136 -18.38 4.34 -10.22
N ARG A 137 -18.33 4.96 -11.42
CA ARG A 137 -19.50 4.97 -12.33
C ARG A 137 -19.90 3.58 -12.82
N PHE A 138 -18.93 2.70 -13.05
CA PHE A 138 -19.22 1.32 -13.43
C PHE A 138 -19.86 0.55 -12.27
N ALA A 139 -19.35 0.73 -11.07
CA ALA A 139 -19.83 0.09 -9.86
C ALA A 139 -21.24 0.53 -9.43
N LEU A 140 -21.70 1.73 -9.82
CA LEU A 140 -23.10 2.13 -9.65
C LEU A 140 -24.10 1.21 -10.38
N ARG A 141 -23.64 0.40 -11.34
CA ARG A 141 -24.47 -0.57 -12.07
C ARG A 141 -24.53 -1.94 -11.39
N PHE A 142 -23.75 -2.16 -10.32
CA PHE A 142 -23.68 -3.45 -9.65
C PHE A 142 -24.90 -3.64 -8.74
N GLY A 143 -25.52 -4.80 -8.84
CA GLY A 143 -26.51 -5.28 -7.90
C GLY A 143 -25.89 -6.21 -6.85
N PRO A 144 -26.73 -6.81 -5.98
CA PRO A 144 -26.26 -7.73 -4.94
C PRO A 144 -25.46 -8.92 -5.48
N ALA A 145 -25.81 -9.44 -6.66
CA ALA A 145 -25.13 -10.58 -7.27
C ALA A 145 -23.70 -10.22 -7.71
N GLU A 146 -23.49 -9.05 -8.31
CA GLU A 146 -22.18 -8.57 -8.73
C GLU A 146 -21.29 -8.28 -7.51
N TYR A 147 -21.85 -7.69 -6.43
CA TYR A 147 -21.10 -7.49 -5.18
C TYR A 147 -20.73 -8.81 -4.50
N PHE A 148 -21.61 -9.81 -4.54
CA PHE A 148 -21.29 -11.16 -4.06
C PHE A 148 -20.16 -11.78 -4.87
N GLY A 149 -20.23 -11.72 -6.21
CA GLY A 149 -19.19 -12.22 -7.11
C GLY A 149 -17.85 -11.50 -6.90
N LEU A 150 -17.87 -10.18 -6.70
CA LEU A 150 -16.70 -9.37 -6.38
C LEU A 150 -16.05 -9.83 -5.07
N GLY A 151 -16.84 -10.10 -4.04
CA GLY A 151 -16.35 -10.62 -2.75
C GLY A 151 -15.71 -12.01 -2.89
N VAL A 152 -16.40 -12.94 -3.55
CA VAL A 152 -15.86 -14.30 -3.81
C VAL A 152 -14.57 -14.23 -4.63
N MET A 153 -14.53 -13.39 -5.65
CA MET A 153 -13.32 -13.14 -6.43
C MET A 153 -12.20 -12.58 -5.57
N ALA A 154 -12.46 -11.55 -4.75
CA ALA A 154 -11.45 -10.95 -3.87
C ALA A 154 -10.86 -11.97 -2.88
N PHE A 155 -11.70 -12.80 -2.24
CA PHE A 155 -11.23 -13.87 -1.36
C PHE A 155 -10.46 -14.97 -2.11
N GLY A 156 -10.88 -15.31 -3.33
CA GLY A 156 -10.15 -16.24 -4.20
C GLY A 156 -8.77 -15.70 -4.58
N LEU A 157 -8.69 -14.44 -4.95
CA LEU A 157 -7.43 -13.76 -5.28
C LEU A 157 -6.52 -13.63 -4.06
N LEU A 158 -7.06 -13.34 -2.87
CA LEU A 158 -6.29 -13.41 -1.61
C LEU A 158 -5.66 -14.79 -1.40
N THR A 159 -6.36 -15.86 -1.78
CA THR A 159 -5.84 -17.24 -1.62
C THR A 159 -4.74 -17.56 -2.63
N VAL A 160 -4.82 -17.01 -3.86
CA VAL A 160 -3.84 -17.25 -4.93
C VAL A 160 -2.60 -16.39 -4.77
N PHE A 161 -2.76 -15.12 -4.41
CA PHE A 161 -1.68 -14.15 -4.31
C PHE A 161 -1.17 -13.93 -2.89
N GLY A 162 -1.90 -14.38 -1.87
CA GLY A 162 -1.48 -14.30 -0.49
C GLY A 162 -0.22 -15.12 -0.25
N SER A 163 0.70 -14.56 0.54
CA SER A 163 1.92 -15.25 0.94
C SER A 163 1.60 -16.41 1.89
N GLY A 164 2.20 -17.57 1.64
CA GLY A 164 2.11 -18.74 2.52
C GLY A 164 1.15 -19.82 2.04
N SER A 165 0.60 -20.59 2.99
CA SER A 165 -0.23 -21.75 2.67
C SER A 165 -1.65 -21.32 2.28
N PRO A 166 -2.16 -21.71 1.09
CA PRO A 166 -3.53 -21.43 0.68
C PRO A 166 -4.57 -21.91 1.70
N PHE A 167 -4.29 -23.05 2.36
CA PHE A 167 -5.17 -23.61 3.38
C PHE A 167 -5.30 -22.69 4.61
N LYS A 168 -4.19 -22.09 5.07
CA LYS A 168 -4.22 -21.13 6.18
C LYS A 168 -5.01 -19.88 5.79
N ILE A 169 -4.84 -19.38 4.57
CA ILE A 169 -5.56 -18.19 4.07
C ILE A 169 -7.07 -18.45 4.02
N ILE A 170 -7.49 -19.61 3.51
CA ILE A 170 -8.91 -20.00 3.46
C ILE A 170 -9.49 -20.08 4.87
N ILE A 171 -8.81 -20.74 5.81
CA ILE A 171 -9.28 -20.85 7.20
C ILE A 171 -9.42 -19.46 7.82
N SER A 172 -8.41 -18.60 7.70
CA SER A 172 -8.45 -17.24 8.24
C SER A 172 -9.58 -16.40 7.62
N THR A 173 -9.83 -16.59 6.32
CA THR A 173 -10.94 -15.92 5.61
C THR A 173 -12.30 -16.37 6.15
N VAL A 174 -12.51 -17.68 6.29
CA VAL A 174 -13.76 -18.23 6.84
C VAL A 174 -13.97 -17.78 8.28
N LEU A 175 -12.93 -17.80 9.12
CA LEU A 175 -12.99 -17.30 10.48
C LEU A 175 -13.32 -15.80 10.52
N GLY A 176 -12.69 -15.00 9.66
CA GLY A 176 -12.98 -13.56 9.54
C GLY A 176 -14.42 -13.29 9.14
N ILE A 177 -14.95 -14.05 8.18
CA ILE A 177 -16.36 -13.96 7.77
C ILE A 177 -17.28 -14.31 8.95
N LEU A 178 -17.03 -15.43 9.65
CA LEU A 178 -17.82 -15.83 10.81
C LEU A 178 -17.84 -14.76 11.90
N ILE A 179 -16.68 -14.19 12.25
CA ILE A 179 -16.55 -13.09 13.20
C ILE A 179 -17.33 -11.86 12.72
N SER A 180 -17.24 -11.50 11.44
CA SER A 180 -17.95 -10.35 10.87
C SER A 180 -19.48 -10.52 10.88
N THR A 181 -19.97 -11.76 10.94
CA THR A 181 -21.42 -12.04 11.02
C THR A 181 -21.99 -12.04 12.42
N VAL A 182 -21.17 -11.83 13.46
CA VAL A 182 -21.66 -11.70 14.84
C VAL A 182 -22.38 -10.36 15.00
N GLY A 183 -23.63 -10.40 15.46
CA GLY A 183 -24.43 -9.21 15.76
C GLY A 183 -25.72 -9.10 14.96
N MET A 184 -26.27 -7.89 14.91
CA MET A 184 -27.49 -7.60 14.15
C MET A 184 -27.21 -7.55 12.66
N ASP A 185 -27.91 -8.37 11.87
CA ASP A 185 -27.83 -8.31 10.41
C ASP A 185 -28.45 -7.00 9.89
N LEU A 186 -27.67 -6.23 9.12
CA LEU A 186 -28.08 -4.92 8.64
C LEU A 186 -29.28 -4.95 7.66
N VAL A 187 -29.55 -6.09 7.04
CA VAL A 187 -30.61 -6.23 6.02
C VAL A 187 -31.90 -6.76 6.63
N SER A 188 -31.82 -7.84 7.40
CA SER A 188 -32.98 -8.52 8.00
C SER A 188 -33.30 -8.08 9.42
N GLY A 189 -32.38 -7.39 10.11
CA GLY A 189 -32.54 -7.00 11.51
C GLY A 189 -32.51 -8.17 12.49
N MET A 190 -32.14 -9.37 12.03
CA MET A 190 -32.10 -10.57 12.87
C MET A 190 -30.74 -10.71 13.56
N PRO A 191 -30.70 -11.11 14.85
CA PRO A 191 -29.44 -11.40 15.53
C PRO A 191 -28.80 -12.67 14.97
N ARG A 192 -27.51 -12.61 14.66
CA ARG A 192 -26.68 -13.73 14.19
C ARG A 192 -25.53 -13.98 15.15
N LEU A 193 -25.31 -15.24 15.50
CA LEU A 193 -24.20 -15.69 16.36
C LEU A 193 -24.05 -14.90 17.68
N THR A 194 -25.15 -14.38 18.24
CA THR A 194 -25.13 -13.64 19.50
C THR A 194 -25.26 -14.55 20.73
N PHE A 195 -25.68 -15.81 20.54
CA PHE A 195 -25.80 -16.83 21.59
C PHE A 195 -26.56 -16.37 22.85
N GLY A 196 -27.50 -15.43 22.71
CA GLY A 196 -28.28 -14.88 23.83
C GLY A 196 -27.55 -13.84 24.69
N VAL A 197 -26.33 -13.43 24.31
CA VAL A 197 -25.55 -12.39 24.99
C VAL A 197 -25.90 -11.02 24.40
N PRO A 198 -26.54 -10.11 25.16
CA PRO A 198 -26.97 -8.80 24.64
C PRO A 198 -25.83 -7.93 24.09
N GLN A 199 -24.64 -8.02 24.69
CA GLN A 199 -23.46 -7.26 24.26
C GLN A 199 -23.01 -7.61 22.84
N LEU A 200 -23.29 -8.84 22.38
CA LEU A 200 -22.96 -9.28 21.02
C LEU A 200 -23.94 -8.74 19.97
N LEU A 201 -25.06 -8.11 20.35
CA LEU A 201 -25.99 -7.50 19.38
C LEU A 201 -25.33 -6.36 18.59
N GLY A 202 -24.41 -5.63 19.22
CA GLY A 202 -23.61 -4.60 18.56
C GLY A 202 -22.52 -5.15 17.63
N GLY A 203 -22.35 -6.49 17.59
CA GLY A 203 -21.25 -7.15 16.91
C GLY A 203 -19.93 -7.02 17.65
N ILE A 204 -18.86 -7.48 17.01
CA ILE A 204 -17.49 -7.34 17.54
C ILE A 204 -16.88 -6.08 16.92
N ASP A 205 -16.34 -5.21 17.76
CA ASP A 205 -15.73 -3.96 17.31
C ASP A 205 -14.54 -4.25 16.38
N PHE A 206 -14.65 -3.74 15.15
CA PHE A 206 -13.68 -3.98 14.10
C PHE A 206 -12.31 -3.36 14.41
N ILE A 207 -12.29 -2.20 15.07
CA ILE A 207 -11.05 -1.51 15.47
C ILE A 207 -10.33 -2.34 16.53
N VAL A 208 -11.07 -2.84 17.52
CA VAL A 208 -10.51 -3.71 18.57
C VAL A 208 -9.88 -4.96 17.97
N ILE A 209 -10.54 -5.60 17.01
CA ILE A 209 -9.99 -6.77 16.31
C ILE A 209 -8.70 -6.42 15.56
N ILE A 210 -8.69 -5.34 14.77
CA ILE A 210 -7.53 -4.94 13.97
C ILE A 210 -6.35 -4.55 14.86
N CYS A 211 -6.58 -3.71 15.87
CA CYS A 211 -5.54 -3.31 16.82
C CYS A 211 -5.00 -4.52 17.58
N GLY A 212 -5.86 -5.46 17.98
CA GLY A 212 -5.45 -6.70 18.63
C GLY A 212 -4.67 -7.63 17.72
N LEU A 213 -5.15 -7.88 16.49
CA LEU A 213 -4.51 -8.78 15.53
C LEU A 213 -3.14 -8.25 15.10
N PHE A 214 -3.06 -7.02 14.61
CA PHE A 214 -1.78 -6.46 14.15
C PHE A 214 -0.85 -6.13 15.32
N GLY A 215 -1.37 -5.60 16.44
CA GLY A 215 -0.56 -5.30 17.62
C GLY A 215 0.03 -6.54 18.28
N LEU A 216 -0.75 -7.61 18.48
CA LEU A 216 -0.25 -8.85 19.08
C LEU A 216 0.63 -9.65 18.12
N ALA A 217 0.30 -9.68 16.82
CA ALA A 217 1.13 -10.35 15.82
C ALA A 217 2.54 -9.75 15.79
N GLU A 218 2.65 -8.42 15.89
CA GLU A 218 3.94 -7.74 15.94
C GLU A 218 4.75 -8.11 17.18
N VAL A 219 4.10 -8.15 18.36
CA VAL A 219 4.75 -8.56 19.61
C VAL A 219 5.29 -9.99 19.51
N PHE A 220 4.53 -10.91 18.92
CA PHE A 220 4.98 -12.29 18.74
C PHE A 220 6.15 -12.39 17.75
N ASN A 221 6.08 -11.70 16.62
CA ASN A 221 7.17 -11.67 15.64
C ASN A 221 8.45 -11.06 16.24
N SER A 222 8.33 -9.98 17.01
CA SER A 222 9.47 -9.31 17.67
C SER A 222 10.19 -10.22 18.66
N ILE A 223 9.50 -11.20 19.26
CA ILE A 223 10.11 -12.19 20.17
C ILE A 223 10.83 -13.29 19.38
N GLU A 224 10.41 -13.56 18.14
CA GLU A 224 10.93 -14.63 17.29
C GLU A 224 12.12 -14.19 16.41
N GLU A 225 12.27 -12.89 16.13
CA GLU A 225 13.37 -12.36 15.32
C GLU A 225 14.74 -12.46 16.04
N PRO A 226 15.73 -13.15 15.45
CA PRO A 226 17.10 -13.11 15.95
C PRO A 226 17.70 -11.72 15.77
N GLU A 227 18.34 -11.16 16.81
CA GLU A 227 19.22 -10.00 16.68
C GLU A 227 20.32 -10.30 15.66
N GLY A 228 20.25 -9.78 14.43
CA GLY A 228 21.35 -10.04 13.50
C GLY A 228 21.19 -9.61 12.04
N GLY A 229 21.29 -8.30 11.78
CA GLY A 229 21.81 -7.81 10.50
C GLY A 229 23.19 -7.20 10.73
N ARG A 230 24.25 -7.70 10.08
CA ARG A 230 25.51 -6.96 9.99
C ARG A 230 25.27 -5.74 9.10
N LEU A 231 25.22 -4.55 9.70
CA LEU A 231 25.27 -3.30 8.97
C LEU A 231 26.48 -3.35 8.04
N VAL A 232 26.25 -3.21 6.73
CA VAL A 232 27.33 -2.95 5.78
C VAL A 232 27.90 -1.58 6.16
N GLN A 233 29.00 -1.58 6.92
CA GLN A 233 29.72 -0.36 7.29
C GLN A 233 30.49 0.16 6.06
N GLU A 234 29.80 0.78 5.12
CA GLU A 234 30.47 1.56 4.09
C GLU A 234 30.63 3.03 4.52
N ARG A 235 31.85 3.54 4.35
CA ARG A 235 32.12 4.98 4.40
C ARG A 235 31.53 5.60 3.14
N PHE A 236 30.34 6.19 3.25
CA PHE A 236 29.69 6.93 2.16
C PHE A 236 30.67 7.94 1.51
N ARG A 237 31.16 7.62 0.31
CA ARG A 237 31.83 8.60 -0.55
C ARG A 237 30.78 9.19 -1.47
N LEU A 238 30.44 10.46 -1.25
CA LEU A 238 29.47 11.26 -2.03
C LEU A 238 29.63 11.20 -3.56
N ARG A 239 30.81 10.77 -4.06
CA ARG A 239 31.14 10.72 -5.49
C ARG A 239 30.71 9.43 -6.20
N GLU A 240 30.49 8.35 -5.46
CA GLU A 240 30.00 7.05 -5.97
C GLU A 240 28.48 6.91 -5.76
N THR A 241 27.83 7.97 -5.27
CA THR A 241 26.43 8.01 -4.86
C THR A 241 25.46 8.26 -6.02
N PHE A 242 25.92 8.77 -7.15
CA PHE A 242 25.04 9.22 -8.22
C PHE A 242 24.90 8.22 -9.36
N LEU A 243 23.64 8.01 -9.75
CA LEU A 243 23.24 7.29 -10.95
C LEU A 243 23.95 7.87 -12.18
N THR A 244 24.60 7.04 -12.97
CA THR A 244 25.15 7.52 -14.25
C THR A 244 24.04 7.78 -15.26
N TRP A 245 24.24 8.70 -16.19
CA TRP A 245 23.25 8.96 -17.24
C TRP A 245 22.91 7.71 -18.06
N HIS A 246 23.90 6.85 -18.30
CA HIS A 246 23.71 5.58 -18.99
C HIS A 246 22.74 4.67 -18.23
N GLU A 247 22.94 4.52 -16.93
CA GLU A 247 22.10 3.68 -16.07
C GLU A 247 20.67 4.19 -15.96
N TRP A 248 20.48 5.51 -15.97
CA TRP A 248 19.15 6.10 -16.05
C TRP A 248 18.45 5.76 -17.37
N VAL A 249 19.15 5.93 -18.50
CA VAL A 249 18.62 5.62 -19.84
C VAL A 249 18.27 4.14 -19.97
N GLU A 250 19.06 3.27 -19.36
CA GLU A 250 18.85 1.82 -19.36
C GLU A 250 17.64 1.41 -18.49
N SER A 251 17.51 2.04 -17.32
CA SER A 251 16.45 1.74 -16.35
C SER A 251 15.09 2.34 -16.69
N ARG A 252 15.00 3.32 -17.60
CA ARG A 252 13.73 4.02 -17.91
C ARG A 252 12.60 3.07 -18.31
N TRP A 253 12.93 2.00 -19.04
CA TRP A 253 11.93 1.04 -19.49
C TRP A 253 11.52 0.09 -18.38
N ALA A 254 12.43 -0.22 -17.45
CA ALA A 254 12.13 -0.96 -16.23
C ALA A 254 11.16 -0.17 -15.35
N ILE A 255 11.37 1.15 -15.21
CA ILE A 255 10.45 2.04 -14.48
C ILE A 255 9.06 2.05 -15.12
N VAL A 256 8.97 2.20 -16.44
CA VAL A 256 7.69 2.23 -17.15
C VAL A 256 6.97 0.89 -17.06
N ARG A 257 7.65 -0.23 -17.34
CA ARG A 257 7.05 -1.58 -17.23
C ARG A 257 6.63 -1.90 -15.80
N GLY A 258 7.51 -1.62 -14.83
CA GLY A 258 7.22 -1.78 -13.41
C GLY A 258 6.01 -0.95 -12.99
N GLY A 259 5.97 0.33 -13.35
CA GLY A 259 4.85 1.21 -13.05
C GLY A 259 3.52 0.76 -13.67
N ILE A 260 3.52 0.27 -14.91
CA ILE A 260 2.32 -0.27 -15.56
C ILE A 260 1.85 -1.55 -14.85
N ILE A 261 2.77 -2.49 -14.58
CA ILE A 261 2.44 -3.74 -13.87
C ILE A 261 1.90 -3.42 -12.48
N GLY A 262 2.57 -2.53 -11.74
CA GLY A 262 2.15 -2.11 -10.42
C GLY A 262 0.77 -1.46 -10.43
N PHE A 263 0.53 -0.53 -11.37
CA PHE A 263 -0.77 0.10 -11.50
C PHE A 263 -1.88 -0.92 -11.78
N LEU A 264 -1.68 -1.84 -12.73
CA LEU A 264 -2.69 -2.84 -13.08
C LEU A 264 -2.94 -3.84 -11.95
N VAL A 265 -1.88 -4.31 -11.28
CA VAL A 265 -2.00 -5.25 -10.16
C VAL A 265 -2.64 -4.57 -8.95
N GLY A 266 -2.35 -3.30 -8.68
CA GLY A 266 -2.97 -2.58 -7.58
C GLY A 266 -4.46 -2.28 -7.80
N LEU A 267 -4.92 -2.20 -9.06
CA LEU A 267 -6.35 -2.13 -9.38
C LEU A 267 -7.10 -3.44 -9.07
N ILE A 268 -6.39 -4.58 -9.03
CA ILE A 268 -6.99 -5.87 -8.72
C ILE A 268 -7.28 -5.92 -7.21
N PRO A 269 -8.54 -6.09 -6.79
CA PRO A 269 -8.86 -6.31 -5.39
C PRO A 269 -8.08 -7.51 -4.88
N ALA A 270 -7.44 -7.38 -3.71
CA ALA A 270 -6.54 -8.38 -3.15
C ALA A 270 -5.30 -8.74 -4.00
N GLY A 271 -4.95 -7.96 -5.02
CA GLY A 271 -3.75 -8.18 -5.83
C GLY A 271 -2.45 -8.01 -5.03
N GLY A 272 -2.44 -7.05 -4.10
CA GLY A 272 -1.31 -6.79 -3.20
C GLY A 272 -0.08 -6.16 -3.88
N ILE A 273 0.63 -5.32 -3.12
CA ILE A 273 1.86 -4.66 -3.55
C ILE A 273 3.03 -5.65 -3.74
N THR A 274 3.02 -6.76 -2.98
CA THR A 274 4.04 -7.82 -3.06
C THR A 274 4.02 -8.54 -4.39
N THR A 275 2.82 -8.92 -4.85
CA THR A 275 2.62 -9.55 -6.15
C THR A 275 3.04 -8.62 -7.28
N ALA A 276 2.73 -7.33 -7.17
CA ALA A 276 3.14 -6.31 -8.14
C ALA A 276 4.66 -6.26 -8.30
N SER A 277 5.40 -6.13 -7.19
CA SER A 277 6.88 -6.12 -7.20
C SER A 277 7.46 -7.41 -7.78
N PHE A 278 6.90 -8.57 -7.41
CA PHE A 278 7.34 -9.87 -7.91
C PHE A 278 7.11 -10.02 -9.42
N LEU A 279 5.91 -9.71 -9.90
CA LEU A 279 5.59 -9.77 -11.32
C LEU A 279 6.42 -8.79 -12.13
N ALA A 280 6.66 -7.58 -11.62
CA ALA A 280 7.50 -6.59 -12.28
C ALA A 280 8.95 -7.05 -12.42
N TYR A 281 9.54 -7.60 -11.36
CA TYR A 281 10.88 -8.17 -11.42
C TYR A 281 10.97 -9.32 -12.44
N MET A 282 10.00 -10.24 -12.42
CA MET A 282 9.97 -11.37 -13.36
C MET A 282 9.78 -10.91 -14.81
N ALA A 283 8.89 -9.96 -15.05
CA ALA A 283 8.66 -9.39 -16.37
C ALA A 283 9.91 -8.68 -16.90
N GLU A 284 10.60 -7.92 -16.03
CA GLU A 284 11.83 -7.21 -16.40
C GLU A 284 12.96 -8.20 -16.71
N LYS A 285 13.15 -9.22 -15.87
CA LYS A 285 14.13 -10.28 -16.12
C LYS A 285 13.88 -11.00 -17.44
N ASN A 286 12.62 -11.31 -17.75
CA ASN A 286 12.24 -11.98 -19.00
C ASN A 286 12.41 -11.08 -20.24
N ALA A 287 12.23 -9.76 -20.08
CA ALA A 287 12.40 -8.80 -21.16
C ALA A 287 13.85 -8.36 -21.37
N SER A 288 14.73 -8.62 -20.39
CA SER A 288 16.13 -8.24 -20.46
C SER A 288 16.90 -9.06 -21.51
N LYS A 289 17.87 -8.40 -22.14
CA LYS A 289 18.87 -9.06 -22.99
C LYS A 289 19.90 -9.84 -22.18
N HIS A 290 20.02 -9.52 -20.89
CA HIS A 290 20.98 -10.08 -19.95
C HIS A 290 20.24 -10.61 -18.70
N PRO A 291 19.40 -11.66 -18.80
CA PRO A 291 18.69 -12.21 -17.64
C PRO A 291 19.61 -12.77 -16.54
N GLU A 292 20.87 -13.05 -16.87
CA GLU A 292 21.91 -13.58 -15.97
C GLU A 292 22.47 -12.56 -14.97
N THR A 293 22.25 -11.26 -15.18
CA THR A 293 22.70 -10.19 -14.27
C THR A 293 21.74 -9.98 -13.09
N PHE A 294 20.48 -10.37 -13.23
CA PHE A 294 19.47 -10.31 -12.17
C PHE A 294 19.83 -11.24 -11.00
N GLY A 295 19.69 -10.73 -9.78
CA GLY A 295 20.23 -11.35 -8.56
C GLY A 295 21.74 -11.17 -8.38
N ARG A 296 22.38 -10.41 -9.25
CA ARG A 296 23.80 -10.04 -9.17
C ARG A 296 23.96 -8.52 -9.22
N GLY A 297 22.97 -7.74 -8.81
CA GLY A 297 23.05 -6.29 -8.74
C GLY A 297 22.75 -5.60 -10.07
N ASP A 298 21.76 -6.10 -10.81
CA ASP A 298 21.23 -5.43 -11.99
C ASP A 298 20.32 -4.25 -11.58
N ILE A 299 20.55 -3.10 -12.19
CA ILE A 299 19.83 -1.88 -11.83
C ILE A 299 18.35 -1.93 -12.22
N ALA A 300 18.00 -2.63 -13.31
CA ALA A 300 16.62 -2.85 -13.71
C ALA A 300 15.88 -3.75 -12.71
N GLY A 301 16.62 -4.67 -12.06
CA GLY A 301 16.16 -5.50 -10.96
C GLY A 301 15.81 -4.73 -9.68
N VAL A 302 16.23 -3.47 -9.55
CA VAL A 302 15.80 -2.53 -8.49
C VAL A 302 14.70 -1.61 -8.99
N ALA A 303 14.88 -1.04 -10.19
CA ALA A 303 13.99 -0.04 -10.74
C ALA A 303 12.57 -0.56 -11.01
N ALA A 304 12.44 -1.77 -11.59
CA ALA A 304 11.14 -2.35 -11.93
C ALA A 304 10.29 -2.70 -10.69
N PRO A 305 10.77 -3.48 -9.71
CA PRO A 305 9.96 -3.81 -8.53
C PRO A 305 9.61 -2.57 -7.71
N GLU A 306 10.49 -1.57 -7.57
CA GLU A 306 10.13 -0.37 -6.81
C GLU A 306 9.12 0.53 -7.51
N SER A 307 9.25 0.67 -8.83
CA SER A 307 8.25 1.36 -9.63
C SER A 307 6.88 0.68 -9.51
N ALA A 308 6.86 -0.66 -9.47
CA ALA A 308 5.64 -1.43 -9.28
C ALA A 308 5.08 -1.32 -7.87
N ASN A 309 5.93 -1.37 -6.84
CA ASN A 309 5.58 -1.20 -5.44
C ASN A 309 4.83 0.12 -5.23
N ASN A 310 5.42 1.24 -5.65
CA ASN A 310 4.80 2.55 -5.43
C ASN A 310 3.54 2.77 -6.31
N ALA A 311 3.57 2.32 -7.57
CA ALA A 311 2.38 2.40 -8.43
C ALA A 311 1.21 1.55 -7.91
N ALA A 312 1.48 0.37 -7.34
CA ALA A 312 0.49 -0.49 -6.72
C ALA A 312 -0.08 0.10 -5.43
N SER A 313 0.76 0.72 -4.59
CA SER A 313 0.33 1.42 -3.37
C SER A 313 -0.67 2.55 -3.67
N ILE A 314 -0.47 3.27 -4.77
CA ILE A 314 -1.36 4.36 -5.19
C ILE A 314 -2.62 3.83 -5.89
N SER A 315 -2.47 2.93 -6.86
CA SER A 315 -3.61 2.37 -7.60
C SER A 315 -4.54 1.51 -6.73
N GLY A 316 -4.02 0.91 -5.65
CA GLY A 316 -4.79 0.19 -4.63
C GLY A 316 -5.86 1.03 -3.93
N PHE A 317 -5.75 2.37 -3.96
CA PHE A 317 -6.81 3.25 -3.49
C PHE A 317 -8.02 3.26 -4.41
N ALA A 318 -7.89 2.94 -5.70
CA ALA A 318 -9.03 2.92 -6.60
C ALA A 318 -10.11 1.93 -6.14
N PRO A 319 -9.83 0.61 -5.94
CA PRO A 319 -10.83 -0.35 -5.49
C PRO A 319 -11.35 -0.02 -4.09
N LEU A 320 -10.49 0.49 -3.21
CA LEU A 320 -10.91 0.96 -1.89
C LEU A 320 -11.95 2.07 -1.98
N LEU A 321 -11.64 3.16 -2.70
CA LEU A 321 -12.49 4.35 -2.78
C LEU A 321 -13.76 4.10 -3.59
N ALA A 322 -13.67 3.37 -4.71
CA ALA A 322 -14.77 3.20 -5.64
C ALA A 322 -15.65 1.97 -5.36
N LEU A 323 -15.08 0.89 -4.82
CA LEU A 323 -15.82 -0.36 -4.56
C LEU A 323 -15.99 -0.64 -3.06
N GLY A 324 -15.24 0.02 -2.18
CA GLY A 324 -15.19 -0.33 -0.77
C GLY A 324 -14.44 -1.64 -0.51
N VAL A 325 -13.64 -2.11 -1.47
CA VAL A 325 -12.89 -3.36 -1.37
C VAL A 325 -11.40 -3.08 -1.29
N PRO A 326 -10.71 -3.54 -0.24
CA PRO A 326 -9.28 -3.28 -0.08
C PRO A 326 -8.44 -4.05 -1.11
N GLY A 327 -7.38 -3.40 -1.60
CA GLY A 327 -6.39 -4.01 -2.51
C GLY A 327 -5.25 -4.72 -1.78
N SER A 328 -5.07 -4.43 -0.48
CA SER A 328 -3.97 -4.89 0.37
C SER A 328 -4.39 -4.93 1.84
N ALA A 329 -3.60 -5.57 2.70
CA ALA A 329 -3.81 -5.53 4.15
C ALA A 329 -3.83 -4.08 4.68
N THR A 330 -2.96 -3.21 4.16
CA THR A 330 -2.87 -1.80 4.57
C THR A 330 -4.16 -1.05 4.24
N THR A 331 -4.68 -1.22 3.02
CA THR A 331 -5.94 -0.59 2.60
C THR A 331 -7.16 -1.18 3.32
N ALA A 332 -7.07 -2.43 3.82
CA ALA A 332 -8.11 -3.02 4.68
C ALA A 332 -8.14 -2.35 6.07
N VAL A 333 -6.99 -2.05 6.65
CA VAL A 333 -6.91 -1.26 7.89
C VAL A 333 -7.38 0.18 7.65
N MET A 334 -7.04 0.79 6.52
CA MET A 334 -7.59 2.10 6.16
C MET A 334 -9.11 2.08 6.03
N LEU A 335 -9.68 1.04 5.41
CA LEU A 335 -11.14 0.85 5.33
C LEU A 335 -11.77 0.85 6.73
N ALA A 336 -11.10 0.25 7.73
CA ALA A 336 -11.50 0.34 9.13
C ALA A 336 -11.57 1.78 9.63
N GLY A 337 -10.55 2.58 9.31
CA GLY A 337 -10.52 4.02 9.62
C GLY A 337 -11.70 4.75 8.99
N PHE A 338 -11.91 4.56 7.67
CA PHE A 338 -13.07 5.14 6.99
C PHE A 338 -14.38 4.82 7.73
N MET A 339 -14.62 3.55 8.05
CA MET A 339 -15.82 3.10 8.74
C MET A 339 -15.93 3.68 10.17
N MET A 340 -14.81 3.79 10.88
CA MET A 340 -14.72 4.43 12.20
C MET A 340 -15.19 5.89 12.17
N TRP A 341 -14.82 6.65 11.14
CA TRP A 341 -15.28 8.03 10.95
C TRP A 341 -16.68 8.13 10.31
N GLY A 342 -17.41 7.02 10.21
CA GLY A 342 -18.74 6.98 9.59
C GLY A 342 -18.73 7.21 8.07
N ILE A 343 -17.56 7.08 7.43
CA ILE A 343 -17.41 7.21 5.99
C ILE A 343 -17.45 5.80 5.40
N ARG A 344 -18.34 5.58 4.43
CA ARG A 344 -18.44 4.31 3.71
C ARG A 344 -17.85 4.47 2.32
N PRO A 345 -16.66 3.91 2.06
CA PRO A 345 -16.10 3.92 0.72
C PRO A 345 -16.99 3.13 -0.25
N GLY A 346 -16.95 3.49 -1.52
CA GLY A 346 -17.84 2.95 -2.53
C GLY A 346 -18.25 3.98 -3.58
N PRO A 347 -19.13 3.61 -4.51
CA PRO A 347 -19.38 4.40 -5.71
C PRO A 347 -19.91 5.82 -5.42
N LEU A 348 -20.71 5.93 -4.35
CA LEU A 348 -21.32 7.19 -3.93
C LEU A 348 -20.32 8.16 -3.26
N LEU A 349 -19.17 7.68 -2.78
CA LEU A 349 -18.20 8.50 -2.05
C LEU A 349 -17.71 9.70 -2.89
N PHE A 350 -17.52 9.48 -4.20
CA PHE A 350 -17.13 10.52 -5.16
C PHE A 350 -18.16 11.64 -5.33
N THR A 351 -19.41 11.40 -4.92
CA THR A 351 -20.51 12.38 -4.98
C THR A 351 -20.86 12.96 -3.61
N THR A 352 -20.78 12.15 -2.54
CA THR A 352 -21.18 12.57 -1.19
C THR A 352 -20.06 13.25 -0.42
N LYS A 353 -18.80 12.91 -0.72
CA LYS A 353 -17.59 13.45 -0.07
C LYS A 353 -16.49 13.77 -1.11
N PRO A 354 -16.76 14.59 -2.15
CA PRO A 354 -15.78 14.88 -3.19
C PRO A 354 -14.51 15.54 -2.64
N ASP A 355 -14.64 16.45 -1.68
CA ASP A 355 -13.50 17.17 -1.07
C ASP A 355 -12.52 16.21 -0.40
N LEU A 356 -13.02 15.16 0.25
CA LEU A 356 -12.19 14.14 0.88
C LEU A 356 -11.46 13.30 -0.15
N VAL A 357 -12.18 12.82 -1.18
CA VAL A 357 -11.61 11.95 -2.22
C VAL A 357 -10.55 12.69 -3.02
N TRP A 358 -10.87 13.89 -3.50
CA TRP A 358 -9.93 14.68 -4.30
C TRP A 358 -8.84 15.30 -3.44
N GLY A 359 -9.13 15.63 -2.18
CA GLY A 359 -8.11 16.05 -1.20
C GLY A 359 -7.08 14.96 -0.97
N LEU A 360 -7.50 13.70 -0.80
CA LEU A 360 -6.62 12.53 -0.70
C LEU A 360 -5.82 12.31 -1.99
N ILE A 361 -6.46 12.33 -3.16
CA ILE A 361 -5.75 12.13 -4.44
C ILE A 361 -4.71 13.25 -4.66
N ALA A 362 -5.05 14.50 -4.35
CA ALA A 362 -4.12 15.62 -4.46
C ALA A 362 -2.99 15.53 -3.42
N SER A 363 -3.27 15.09 -2.19
CA SER A 363 -2.24 14.91 -1.17
C SER A 363 -1.23 13.82 -1.54
N MET A 364 -1.60 12.85 -2.39
CA MET A 364 -0.64 11.86 -2.88
C MET A 364 0.49 12.51 -3.70
N TYR A 365 0.25 13.60 -4.43
CA TYR A 365 1.34 14.34 -5.08
C TYR A 365 2.27 15.01 -4.07
N VAL A 366 1.67 15.62 -3.05
CA VAL A 366 2.42 16.28 -1.97
C VAL A 366 3.27 15.24 -1.24
N GLY A 367 2.68 14.11 -0.86
CA GLY A 367 3.38 13.00 -0.23
C GLY A 367 4.49 12.43 -1.11
N ASN A 368 4.23 12.19 -2.39
CA ASN A 368 5.22 11.69 -3.33
C ASN A 368 6.36 12.69 -3.57
N ALA A 369 6.13 14.00 -3.39
CA ALA A 369 7.18 15.02 -3.47
C ALA A 369 7.98 15.21 -2.17
N ILE A 370 7.42 14.82 -1.02
CA ILE A 370 8.11 14.84 0.28
C ILE A 370 9.04 13.63 0.43
N LEU A 371 8.61 12.47 -0.09
CA LEU A 371 9.44 11.25 -0.22
C LEU A 371 10.63 11.48 -1.14
#